data_AF-A0ABD5DHG4-F1
#
_entry.id   AF-A0ABD5DHG4-F1
#
_cell.length_a   1.000
_cell.length_b   1.000
_cell.length_c   1.000
_cell.angle_alpha   90.00
_cell.angle_beta   90.00
_cell.angle_gamma   90.00
#
_symmetry.space_group_name_H-M   'P 1'
#
loop_
_entity.id
_entity.type
_entity.pdbx_description
1 polymer ?
#
loop_
_entity_poly.entity_id
_entity_poly.type
_entity_poly.pdbx_seq_one_letter_code
_entity_poly.pdbx_strand_id
1 'polypeptide(L)' 'PLLVEAFGIEVNAKNLSRPEDGARFEPLIGNPGDGQSPHCAIVDEYHEHESDALYTTMITGMGARRQPIMWAITTAGYN' A
#
# COMPACT_ATOMS: atom_id res chain seq x y z
N PRO A 1 -1.50 -10.31 -19.40
CA PRO A 1 -0.49 -11.36 -19.69
C PRO A 1 0.93 -10.80 -19.78
N LEU A 2 1.18 -9.80 -20.65
CA LEU A 2 2.55 -9.30 -20.92
C LEU A 2 3.31 -8.81 -19.68
N LEU A 3 2.68 -8.01 -18.81
CA LEU A 3 3.35 -7.50 -17.60
C LEU A 3 3.58 -8.57 -16.54
N VAL A 4 2.67 -9.55 -16.44
CA VAL A 4 2.75 -10.63 -15.45
C VAL A 4 3.95 -11.53 -15.77
N GLU A 5 4.08 -11.93 -17.03
CA GLU A 5 5.20 -12.74 -17.52
C GLU A 5 6.52 -11.95 -17.49
N ALA A 6 6.53 -10.72 -18.00
CA ALA A 6 7.75 -9.90 -18.07
C ALA A 6 8.37 -9.60 -16.72
N PHE A 7 7.56 -9.53 -15.65
CA PHE A 7 8.03 -9.26 -14.30
C PHE A 7 7.93 -10.46 -13.36
N GLY A 8 7.57 -11.66 -13.83
CA GLY A 8 7.46 -12.86 -12.99
C GLY A 8 6.47 -12.70 -11.82
N ILE A 9 5.35 -12.01 -12.04
CA ILE A 9 4.34 -11.74 -11.01
C ILE A 9 3.41 -12.94 -10.87
N GLU A 10 3.18 -13.39 -9.64
CA GLU A 10 2.13 -14.32 -9.29
C GLU A 10 0.90 -13.55 -8.80
N VAL A 11 -0.27 -13.90 -9.34
CA VAL A 11 -1.55 -13.24 -9.00
C VAL A 11 -2.33 -14.15 -8.06
N ASN A 12 -2.50 -13.68 -6.82
CA ASN A 12 -3.28 -14.34 -5.77
C ASN A 12 -4.55 -13.52 -5.47
N ALA A 13 -5.51 -14.13 -4.76
CA ALA A 13 -6.82 -13.50 -4.50
C ALA A 13 -6.75 -12.12 -3.82
N LYS A 14 -5.71 -11.86 -3.01
CA LYS A 14 -5.48 -10.59 -2.30
C LYS A 14 -4.01 -10.19 -2.29
N ASN A 15 -3.23 -10.59 -3.30
CA ASN A 15 -1.80 -10.32 -3.30
C ASN A 15 -1.25 -10.45 -4.73
N LEU A 16 -0.37 -9.53 -5.10
CA LEU A 16 0.53 -9.69 -6.24
C LEU A 16 1.93 -9.88 -5.67
N SER A 17 2.59 -11.00 -5.97
CA SER A 17 3.91 -11.32 -5.43
C SER A 17 4.89 -11.61 -6.53
N ARG A 18 6.17 -11.30 -6.29
CA ARG A 18 7.28 -11.77 -7.10
C ARG A 18 8.18 -12.65 -6.22
N PRO A 19 8.07 -13.99 -6.32
CA PRO A 19 8.79 -14.90 -5.41
C PRO A 19 10.31 -14.76 -5.46
N GLU A 20 10.86 -14.38 -6.61
CA GLU A 20 12.30 -14.24 -6.84
C GLU A 20 12.97 -13.25 -5.86
N ASP A 21 12.30 -12.16 -5.53
CA ASP A 21 12.84 -11.11 -4.65
C ASP A 21 11.94 -10.74 -3.48
N GLY A 22 10.83 -11.47 -3.30
CA GLY A 22 9.89 -11.29 -2.20
C GLY A 22 9.10 -9.98 -2.27
N ALA A 23 9.09 -9.29 -3.42
CA ALA A 23 8.27 -8.10 -3.60
C ALA A 23 6.78 -8.47 -3.54
N ARG A 24 6.00 -7.64 -2.86
CA ARG A 24 4.56 -7.87 -2.67
C ARG A 24 3.75 -6.58 -2.76
N PHE A 25 2.56 -6.68 -3.33
CA PHE A 25 1.55 -5.63 -3.37
C PHE A 25 0.22 -6.25 -2.93
N GLU A 26 -0.30 -5.79 -1.79
CA GLU A 26 -1.42 -6.42 -1.11
C GLU A 26 -2.32 -5.37 -0.46
N PRO A 27 -3.64 -5.61 -0.42
CA PRO A 27 -4.55 -4.76 0.30
C PRO A 27 -4.26 -4.92 1.79
N LEU A 28 -4.27 -3.80 2.49
CA LEU A 28 -4.19 -3.80 3.93
C LEU A 28 -5.59 -4.03 4.50
N ILE A 29 -5.75 -5.10 5.29
CA ILE A 29 -7.04 -5.47 5.89
C ILE A 29 -7.02 -5.10 7.37
N GLY A 30 -8.00 -4.30 7.79
CA GLY A 30 -8.13 -3.87 9.17
C GLY A 30 -7.13 -2.78 9.55
N ASN A 31 -6.92 -2.61 10.86
CA ASN A 31 -6.04 -1.57 11.38
C ASN A 31 -4.57 -2.05 11.28
N PRO A 32 -3.69 -1.36 10.56
CA PRO A 32 -2.28 -1.74 10.55
C PRO A 32 -1.70 -1.62 11.96
N GLY A 33 -1.08 -2.69 12.45
CA GLY A 33 -0.20 -2.61 13.62
C GLY A 33 1.07 -1.82 13.31
N ASP A 34 2.17 -2.08 14.04
CA ASP A 34 3.46 -1.42 13.76
C ASP A 34 3.88 -1.67 12.29
N GLY A 35 3.85 -0.61 11.48
CA GLY A 35 3.70 -0.68 10.02
C GLY A 35 4.68 -1.59 9.26
N GLN A 36 4.23 -2.09 8.10
CA GLN A 36 4.90 -3.13 7.31
C GLN A 36 6.21 -2.73 6.61
N SER A 37 6.81 -1.60 6.99
CA SER A 37 7.90 -0.94 6.24
C SER A 37 7.65 -0.84 4.73
N PRO A 38 6.52 -0.28 4.28
CA PRO A 38 6.20 -0.25 2.85
C PRO A 38 7.13 0.69 2.07
N HIS A 39 7.47 0.33 0.83
CA HIS A 39 8.06 1.28 -0.12
C HIS A 39 7.03 2.20 -0.76
N CYS A 40 5.79 1.72 -0.89
CA CYS A 40 4.68 2.44 -1.46
C CYS A 40 3.43 2.10 -0.65
N ALA A 41 2.67 3.11 -0.26
CA ALA A 41 1.31 2.93 0.26
C ALA A 41 0.36 3.82 -0.54
N ILE A 42 -0.77 3.24 -0.92
CA ILE A 42 -1.85 3.92 -1.64
C ILE A 42 -3.04 3.95 -0.71
N VAL A 43 -3.54 5.15 -0.43
CA VAL A 43 -4.75 5.38 0.34
C VAL A 43 -5.77 6.00 -0.61
N ASP A 44 -6.88 5.31 -0.79
CA ASP A 44 -7.98 5.77 -1.65
C ASP A 44 -9.12 6.36 -0.81
N GLU A 45 -9.86 7.28 -1.41
CA GLU A 45 -10.93 8.08 -0.81
C GLU A 45 -10.62 8.53 0.63
N TYR A 46 -9.46 9.18 0.82
CA TYR A 46 -8.94 9.52 2.14
C TYR A 46 -9.93 10.28 3.04
N HIS A 47 -10.74 11.18 2.47
CA HIS A 47 -11.74 11.95 3.22
C HIS A 47 -12.87 11.12 3.85
N GLU A 48 -13.13 9.91 3.35
CA GLU A 48 -14.15 8.99 3.90
C GLU A 48 -13.63 8.16 5.08
N HIS A 49 -12.35 8.31 5.45
CA HIS A 49 -11.75 7.52 6.53
C HIS A 49 -12.23 8.05 7.88
N GLU A 50 -12.63 7.13 8.79
CA GLU A 50 -13.05 7.50 10.15
C GLU A 50 -11.95 8.24 10.93
N SER A 51 -10.68 8.01 10.58
CA SER A 51 -9.52 8.67 11.18
C SER A 51 -8.28 8.57 10.30
N ASP A 52 -7.26 9.38 10.63
CA ASP A 52 -5.95 9.39 9.96
C ASP A 52 -5.04 8.20 10.30
N ALA A 53 -5.54 7.20 11.03
CA ALA A 53 -4.74 6.10 11.56
C ALA A 53 -4.00 5.34 10.44
N LEU A 54 -4.70 5.01 9.35
CA LEU A 54 -4.11 4.31 8.21
C LEU A 54 -2.96 5.10 7.58
N TYR A 55 -3.21 6.38 7.28
CA TYR A 55 -2.23 7.27 6.68
C TYR A 55 -0.98 7.41 7.57
N THR A 56 -1.20 7.68 8.86
CA THR A 56 -0.13 7.90 9.84
C THR A 56 0.72 6.65 10.03
N THR A 57 0.09 5.48 10.12
CA THR A 57 0.81 4.21 10.28
C THR A 57 1.65 3.86 9.06
N MET A 58 1.13 4.12 7.84
CA MET A 58 1.91 3.89 6.61
C MET A 58 3.12 4.82 6.52
N ILE A 59 2.94 6.12 6.76
CA ILE A 59 4.04 7.10 6.81
C ILE A 59 5.09 6.72 7.86
N THR A 60 4.66 6.33 9.06
CA THR A 60 5.58 5.94 10.12
C THR A 60 6.36 4.69 9.74
N GLY A 61 5.69 3.67 9.16
CA GLY A 61 6.34 2.46 8.68
C GLY A 61 7.40 2.74 7.60
N MET A 62 7.22 3.78 6.80
CA MET A 62 8.16 4.19 5.75
C MET A 62 9.49 4.77 6.29
N GLY A 63 9.63 5.04 7.59
CA GLY A 63 10.78 5.76 8.15
C GLY A 63 12.17 5.18 7.85
N ALA A 64 12.27 3.87 7.57
CA ALA A 64 13.51 3.21 7.18
C ALA A 64 13.79 3.21 5.65
N ARG A 65 12.85 3.66 4.82
CA ARG A 65 12.97 3.66 3.36
C ARG A 65 13.63 4.94 2.86
N ARG A 66 14.55 4.82 1.89
CA ARG A 66 15.26 5.97 1.31
C ARG A 66 14.39 6.84 0.40
N GLN A 67 13.47 6.21 -0.35
CA GLN A 67 12.55 6.90 -1.27
C GLN A 67 11.15 6.27 -1.20
N PRO A 68 10.46 6.37 -0.05
CA PRO A 68 9.10 5.88 0.07
C PRO A 68 8.13 6.79 -0.69
N ILE A 69 7.02 6.21 -1.14
CA ILE A 69 5.91 6.93 -1.76
C ILE A 69 4.66 6.71 -0.92
N MET A 70 4.10 7.81 -0.40
CA MET A 70 2.75 7.85 0.11
C MET A 70 1.86 8.51 -0.94
N TRP A 71 0.88 7.77 -1.46
CA TRP A 71 -0.05 8.27 -2.47
C TRP A 71 -1.46 8.28 -1.91
N ALA A 72 -1.97 9.47 -1.56
CA ALA A 72 -3.35 9.64 -1.13
C ALA A 72 -4.21 10.14 -2.30
N ILE A 73 -5.28 9.42 -2.59
CA ILE A 73 -6.35 9.80 -3.52
C ILE A 73 -7.51 10.26 -2.65
N THR A 74 -8.06 11.43 -2.98
CA THR A 74 -9.20 11.98 -2.28
C THR A 74 -10.01 12.84 -3.23
N THR A 75 -11.31 12.91 -3.00
CA THR A 75 -12.16 13.96 -3.56
C THR A 75 -12.36 15.08 -2.53
N ALA A 76 -12.98 16.18 -2.94
CA ALA A 76 -13.18 17.37 -2.11
C ALA A 76 -14.36 17.21 -1.11
N GLY A 77 -14.68 15.98 -0.69
CA GLY A 77 -15.93 15.62 0.00
C GLY A 77 -16.37 16.66 1.02
N TYR A 78 -17.57 17.20 0.79
CA TYR A 78 -18.27 18.05 1.75
C TYR A 78 -19.10 17.11 2.63
N ASN A 79 -18.79 17.04 3.92
CA ASN A 79 -19.76 16.59 4.92
C ASN A 79 -20.78 17.71 5.16
#